data_AF-A0A1W9QFW1-F1
#
_entry.id   AF-A0A1W9QFW1-F1
#
_cell.length_a   1.000
_cell.length_b   1.000
_cell.length_c   1.000
_cell.angle_alpha   90.00
_cell.angle_beta   90.00
_cell.angle_gamma   90.00
#
_symmetry.space_group_name_H-M   'P 1'
#
loop_
_entity.id
_entity.type
_entity.pdbx_description
1 polymer ?
#
loop_
_entity_poly.entity_id
_entity_poly.type
_entity_poly.pdbx_seq_one_letter_code
_entity_poly.pdbx_strand_id
1 'polypeptide(L)'
;MKHAPPIRIFVGIVALWVAVACRETNRPEKVVKPKPAPTCAGGLSDDPPRSMMEPGMTAFEDKNYKEAQRIFSELKEAHPKSGTVLVWLADALFYDKDLDETRAAELGLAYYEAAEKLHVAGCALPRRARYYELIGIAYGRLRLARTPGPGRARELDAADVALKTLEEEFPTSAEVPYTQARVACLRAADAGAEQRALAERCYERFERTLHIASGYERPRFLRTFRSTQDWIVRSETQSEFGPLRALPKYRELVTKATREAL
;
A
#
# COMPACT_ATOMS: atom_id res chain seq x y z
N MET A 1 -4.30 60.22 -65.84
CA MET A 1 -5.11 59.03 -66.16
C MET A 1 -4.87 58.02 -65.04
N LYS A 2 -5.87 57.82 -64.15
CA LYS A 2 -6.70 56.58 -64.03
C LYS A 2 -5.82 55.37 -63.66
N HIS A 3 -5.91 54.67 -62.51
CA HIS A 3 -7.05 54.29 -61.65
C HIS A 3 -6.58 53.89 -60.23
N ALA A 4 -7.47 54.01 -59.25
CA ALA A 4 -7.55 53.21 -58.01
C ALA A 4 -8.85 52.37 -58.06
N PRO A 5 -9.24 51.56 -57.03
CA PRO A 5 -8.61 50.44 -56.31
C PRO A 5 -9.47 49.13 -56.50
N PRO A 6 -9.45 48.09 -55.63
CA PRO A 6 -10.38 48.14 -54.48
C PRO A 6 -9.94 47.45 -53.17
N ILE A 7 -10.59 47.96 -52.13
CA ILE A 7 -10.71 47.52 -50.74
C ILE A 7 -11.60 46.25 -50.67
N ARG A 8 -11.30 45.32 -49.76
CA ARG A 8 -12.27 44.29 -49.31
C ARG A 8 -12.51 44.42 -47.81
N ILE A 9 -13.70 44.92 -47.49
CA ILE A 9 -14.35 44.89 -46.19
C ILE A 9 -14.97 43.49 -46.04
N PHE A 10 -14.64 42.76 -44.98
CA PHE A 10 -15.40 41.57 -44.57
C PHE A 10 -16.33 41.97 -43.41
N VAL A 11 -17.62 42.05 -43.73
CA VAL A 11 -18.73 42.11 -42.79
C VAL A 11 -18.97 40.69 -42.29
N GLY A 12 -18.67 40.44 -41.01
CA GLY A 12 -18.96 39.18 -40.33
C GLY A 12 -20.19 39.33 -39.44
N ILE A 13 -21.30 38.76 -39.91
CA ILE A 13 -22.60 38.66 -39.25
C ILE A 13 -22.46 37.90 -37.92
N VAL A 14 -22.79 38.55 -36.80
CA VAL A 14 -22.98 37.87 -35.50
C VAL A 14 -24.39 37.28 -35.51
N ALA A 15 -24.47 36.00 -35.90
CA ALA A 15 -25.69 35.23 -35.81
C ALA A 15 -25.91 34.81 -34.35
N LEU A 16 -26.98 35.37 -33.78
CA LEU A 16 -27.67 34.98 -32.57
C LEU A 16 -27.92 33.46 -32.57
N TRP A 17 -27.32 32.71 -31.66
CA TRP A 17 -27.68 31.31 -31.40
C TRP A 17 -28.38 31.16 -30.06
N VAL A 18 -29.53 30.51 -30.20
CA VAL A 18 -30.59 30.25 -29.25
C VAL A 18 -30.11 29.35 -28.11
N ALA A 19 -30.57 29.69 -26.89
CA ALA A 19 -30.48 28.85 -25.72
C ALA A 19 -31.20 27.51 -25.96
N VAL A 20 -30.45 26.41 -25.90
CA VAL A 20 -30.99 25.06 -25.82
C VAL A 20 -30.84 24.59 -24.37
N ALA A 21 -31.95 24.67 -23.64
CA ALA A 21 -32.18 23.84 -22.47
C ALA A 21 -32.29 22.36 -22.87
N CYS A 22 -32.01 21.48 -21.92
CA CYS A 22 -32.04 20.01 -21.96
C CYS A 22 -30.71 19.31 -22.32
N ARG A 23 -29.98 18.92 -21.27
CA ARG A 23 -29.41 17.56 -21.21
C ARG A 23 -29.29 17.12 -19.76
N GLU A 24 -30.33 16.43 -19.30
CA GLU A 24 -30.22 15.52 -18.16
C GLU A 24 -29.05 14.58 -18.41
N THR A 25 -28.11 14.63 -17.49
CA THR A 25 -26.99 13.71 -17.40
C THR A 25 -27.53 12.31 -17.09
N ASN A 26 -27.83 11.52 -18.12
CA ASN A 26 -27.89 10.07 -18.03
C ASN A 26 -26.48 9.56 -17.73
N ARG A 27 -26.11 9.59 -16.45
CA ARG A 27 -24.96 8.86 -15.92
C ARG A 27 -25.36 7.39 -16.01
N PRO A 28 -24.66 6.54 -16.79
CA PRO A 28 -25.00 5.13 -16.85
C PRO A 28 -24.93 4.58 -15.43
N GLU A 29 -26.08 4.11 -14.95
CA GLU A 29 -26.19 3.41 -13.68
C GLU A 29 -25.16 2.29 -13.72
N LYS A 30 -24.16 2.34 -12.82
CA LYS A 30 -23.14 1.30 -12.73
C LYS A 30 -23.89 -0.01 -12.58
N VAL A 31 -23.80 -0.88 -13.58
CA VAL A 31 -24.27 -2.26 -13.48
C VAL A 31 -23.49 -2.89 -12.33
N VAL A 32 -24.08 -2.88 -11.14
CA VAL A 32 -23.54 -3.54 -9.96
C VAL A 32 -23.70 -5.02 -10.23
N LYS A 33 -22.65 -5.66 -10.74
CA LYS A 33 -22.62 -7.12 -10.88
C LYS A 33 -22.96 -7.71 -9.50
N PRO A 34 -23.91 -8.65 -9.42
CA PRO A 34 -24.27 -9.26 -8.15
C PRO A 34 -23.02 -9.85 -7.51
N LYS A 35 -22.74 -9.45 -6.27
CA LYS A 35 -21.59 -9.94 -5.52
C LYS A 35 -21.77 -11.46 -5.37
N PRO A 36 -20.76 -12.29 -5.73
CA PRO A 36 -20.87 -13.73 -5.56
C PRO A 36 -21.23 -14.04 -4.11
N ALA A 37 -22.09 -15.05 -3.91
CA ALA A 37 -22.49 -15.48 -2.58
C ALA A 37 -21.25 -15.79 -1.73
N PRO A 38 -21.22 -15.38 -0.45
CA PRO A 38 -20.04 -15.55 0.38
C PRO A 38 -19.68 -17.02 0.51
N THR A 39 -18.40 -17.33 0.31
CA THR A 39 -17.87 -18.69 0.40
C THR A 39 -17.78 -19.21 1.85
N CYS A 40 -17.82 -18.30 2.84
CA CYS A 40 -17.88 -18.62 4.26
C CYS A 40 -19.28 -18.41 4.85
N ALA A 41 -19.65 -19.26 5.80
CA ALA A 41 -20.88 -19.12 6.56
C ALA A 41 -20.88 -17.77 7.30
N GLY A 42 -21.89 -16.92 7.06
CA GLY A 42 -21.99 -15.61 7.70
C GLY A 42 -21.10 -14.50 7.11
N GLY A 43 -20.37 -14.77 6.02
CA GLY A 43 -19.60 -13.73 5.32
C GLY A 43 -18.30 -13.30 5.99
N LEU A 44 -17.87 -14.01 7.05
CA LEU A 44 -16.66 -13.76 7.82
C LEU A 44 -15.66 -14.90 7.64
N SER A 45 -14.38 -14.62 7.88
CA SER A 45 -13.32 -15.62 7.97
C SER A 45 -13.67 -16.71 8.99
N ASP A 46 -13.44 -17.98 8.64
CA ASP A 46 -13.72 -19.15 9.49
C ASP A 46 -12.57 -19.38 10.48
N ASP A 47 -12.36 -18.41 11.36
CA ASP A 47 -11.20 -18.39 12.26
C ASP A 47 -11.37 -19.36 13.43
N PRO A 48 -10.33 -20.15 13.77
CA PRO A 48 -10.37 -21.01 14.95
C PRO A 48 -10.53 -20.20 16.25
N PRO A 49 -11.04 -20.82 17.32
CA PRO A 49 -11.05 -20.23 18.65
C PRO A 49 -9.66 -19.72 19.07
N ARG A 50 -9.63 -18.62 19.82
CA ARG A 50 -8.37 -18.00 20.25
C ARG A 50 -7.43 -18.95 20.99
N SER A 51 -7.97 -19.86 21.82
CA SER A 51 -7.19 -20.86 22.54
C SER A 51 -6.40 -21.81 21.62
N MET A 52 -6.85 -22.01 20.38
CA MET A 52 -6.13 -22.78 19.37
C MET A 52 -5.06 -21.94 18.66
N MET A 53 -5.29 -20.64 18.50
CA MET A 53 -4.33 -19.70 17.89
C MET A 53 -3.18 -19.32 18.81
N GLU A 54 -3.46 -19.21 20.11
CA GLU A 54 -2.54 -18.67 21.13
C GLU A 54 -1.18 -19.37 21.16
N PRO A 55 -1.07 -20.72 21.11
CA PRO A 55 0.24 -21.39 21.04
C PRO A 55 1.10 -20.93 19.85
N GLY A 56 0.50 -20.78 18.67
CA GLY A 56 1.20 -20.30 17.48
C GLY A 56 1.60 -18.83 17.58
N MET A 57 0.73 -18.00 18.16
CA MET A 57 1.01 -16.58 18.41
C MET A 57 2.15 -16.41 19.43
N THR A 58 2.15 -17.17 20.52
CA THR A 58 3.23 -17.18 21.51
C THR A 58 4.55 -17.62 20.89
N ALA A 59 4.55 -18.72 20.12
CA ALA A 59 5.75 -19.16 19.41
C ALA A 59 6.29 -18.09 18.45
N PHE A 60 5.41 -17.35 17.76
CA PHE A 60 5.80 -16.23 16.91
C PHE A 60 6.40 -15.06 17.71
N GLU A 61 5.78 -14.67 18.83
CA GLU A 61 6.27 -13.61 19.71
C GLU A 61 7.64 -13.95 20.32
N ASP A 62 7.85 -15.23 20.65
CA ASP A 62 9.12 -15.80 21.14
C ASP A 62 10.17 -15.97 20.01
N LYS A 63 9.85 -15.59 18.78
CA LYS A 63 10.69 -15.74 17.57
C LYS A 63 11.04 -17.20 17.24
N ASN A 64 10.26 -18.15 17.76
CA ASN A 64 10.33 -19.54 17.36
C ASN A 64 9.46 -19.77 16.11
N TYR A 65 9.93 -19.21 14.99
CA TYR A 65 9.16 -19.17 13.74
C TYR A 65 8.86 -20.55 13.17
N LYS A 66 9.76 -21.52 13.34
CA LYS A 66 9.53 -22.91 12.91
C LYS A 66 8.35 -23.55 13.62
N GLU A 67 8.25 -23.35 14.94
CA GLU A 67 7.12 -23.86 15.71
C GLU A 67 5.82 -23.13 15.37
N ALA A 68 5.87 -21.80 15.23
CA ALA A 68 4.72 -21.04 14.76
C ALA A 68 4.22 -21.53 13.40
N GLN A 69 5.12 -21.75 12.43
CA GLN A 69 4.79 -22.30 11.12
C GLN A 69 4.14 -23.69 11.21
N ARG A 70 4.66 -24.59 12.06
CA ARG A 70 4.08 -25.92 12.28
C ARG A 70 2.64 -25.80 12.78
N ILE A 71 2.42 -25.02 13.84
CA ILE A 71 1.09 -24.83 14.45
C ILE A 71 0.11 -24.21 13.46
N PHE A 72 0.49 -23.11 12.79
CA PHE A 72 -0.40 -22.46 11.84
C PHE A 72 -0.66 -23.30 10.58
N SER A 73 0.27 -24.17 10.19
CA SER A 73 0.03 -25.15 9.11
C SER A 73 -1.02 -26.18 9.50
N GLU A 74 -0.96 -26.72 10.73
CA GLU A 74 -1.98 -27.64 11.25
C GLU A 74 -3.35 -26.96 11.34
N LEU A 75 -3.39 -25.72 11.82
CA LEU A 75 -4.63 -24.93 11.89
C LEU A 75 -5.19 -24.61 10.51
N LYS A 76 -4.33 -24.36 9.51
CA LYS A 76 -4.76 -24.12 8.12
C LYS A 76 -5.47 -25.35 7.55
N GLU A 77 -4.96 -26.56 7.82
CA GLU A 77 -5.62 -27.79 7.34
C GLU A 77 -6.96 -28.02 8.04
N ALA A 78 -7.05 -27.73 9.34
CA ALA A 78 -8.30 -27.84 10.09
C ALA A 78 -9.33 -26.74 9.74
N HIS A 79 -8.86 -25.54 9.39
CA HIS A 79 -9.65 -24.35 9.09
C HIS A 79 -9.25 -23.74 7.74
N PRO A 80 -9.53 -24.43 6.61
CA PRO A 80 -9.04 -24.03 5.28
C PRO A 80 -9.62 -22.69 4.78
N LYS A 81 -10.65 -22.17 5.44
CA LYS A 81 -11.29 -20.89 5.15
C LYS A 81 -10.96 -19.80 6.18
N SER A 82 -9.98 -20.04 7.06
CA SER A 82 -9.45 -19.01 7.96
C SER A 82 -8.42 -18.15 7.25
N GLY A 83 -8.84 -16.98 6.78
CA GLY A 83 -7.91 -15.95 6.32
C GLY A 83 -6.96 -15.48 7.42
N THR A 84 -7.38 -15.44 8.69
CA THR A 84 -6.51 -15.02 9.79
C THR A 84 -5.37 -16.02 10.04
N VAL A 85 -5.62 -17.33 9.96
CA VAL A 85 -4.56 -18.36 10.05
C VAL A 85 -3.57 -18.21 8.90
N LEU A 86 -4.04 -17.94 7.68
CA LEU A 86 -3.17 -17.70 6.53
C LEU A 86 -2.26 -16.49 6.74
N VAL A 87 -2.78 -15.40 7.30
CA VAL A 87 -1.98 -14.20 7.63
C VAL A 87 -0.91 -14.51 8.67
N TRP A 88 -1.24 -15.26 9.73
CA TRP A 88 -0.26 -15.64 10.74
C TRP A 88 0.82 -16.61 10.21
N LEU A 89 0.43 -17.56 9.37
CA LEU A 89 1.37 -18.45 8.69
C LEU A 89 2.30 -17.65 7.76
N ALA A 90 1.74 -16.69 7.03
CA ALA A 90 2.51 -15.77 6.19
C ALA A 90 3.52 -14.98 7.01
N ASP A 91 3.10 -14.36 8.12
CA ASP A 91 3.99 -13.64 9.05
C ASP A 91 5.11 -14.57 9.56
N ALA A 92 4.77 -15.78 10.01
CA ALA A 92 5.73 -16.74 10.55
C ALA A 92 6.79 -17.17 9.53
N LEU A 93 6.45 -17.27 8.25
CA LEU A 93 7.40 -17.50 7.16
C LEU A 93 8.20 -16.23 6.84
N PHE A 94 7.54 -15.08 6.81
CA PHE A 94 8.11 -13.81 6.41
C PHE A 94 9.19 -13.30 7.36
N TYR A 95 9.08 -13.60 8.65
CA TYR A 95 10.05 -13.21 9.68
C TYR A 95 11.02 -14.33 10.06
N ASP A 96 10.92 -15.51 9.45
CA ASP A 96 11.85 -16.61 9.71
C ASP A 96 13.26 -16.26 9.21
N LYS A 97 14.15 -15.98 10.16
CA LYS A 97 15.55 -15.63 9.89
C LYS A 97 16.37 -16.80 9.32
N ASP A 98 15.87 -18.03 9.41
CA ASP A 98 16.54 -19.20 8.85
C ASP A 98 16.25 -19.35 7.35
N LEU A 99 15.31 -18.58 6.80
CA LEU A 99 15.03 -18.48 5.38
C LEU A 99 15.78 -17.31 4.76
N ASP A 100 16.24 -17.48 3.52
CA ASP A 100 16.68 -16.36 2.69
C ASP A 100 15.55 -15.32 2.53
N GLU A 101 15.88 -14.04 2.52
CA GLU A 101 14.90 -12.94 2.50
C GLU A 101 13.96 -13.02 1.29
N THR A 102 14.49 -13.39 0.12
CA THR A 102 13.70 -13.55 -1.11
C THR A 102 12.78 -14.76 -0.97
N ARG A 103 13.31 -15.88 -0.48
CA ARG A 103 12.52 -17.09 -0.28
C ARG A 103 11.41 -16.91 0.75
N ALA A 104 11.69 -16.22 1.86
CA ALA A 104 10.71 -15.87 2.87
C ALA A 104 9.59 -14.99 2.29
N ALA A 105 9.94 -14.02 1.43
CA ALA A 105 8.99 -13.17 0.75
C ALA A 105 8.09 -13.96 -0.21
N GLU A 106 8.64 -14.84 -1.05
CA GLU A 106 7.86 -15.70 -1.95
C GLU A 106 6.84 -16.57 -1.20
N LEU A 107 7.30 -17.25 -0.14
CA LEU A 107 6.48 -18.16 0.64
C LEU A 107 5.38 -17.42 1.41
N GLY A 108 5.73 -16.34 2.11
CA GLY A 108 4.75 -15.56 2.88
C GLY A 108 3.71 -14.89 1.97
N LEU A 109 4.14 -14.33 0.84
CA LEU A 109 3.26 -13.66 -0.11
C LEU A 109 2.18 -14.58 -0.68
N ALA A 110 2.51 -15.85 -0.96
CA ALA A 110 1.52 -16.82 -1.41
C ALA A 110 0.36 -17.00 -0.41
N TYR A 111 0.65 -16.92 0.89
CA TYR A 111 -0.35 -17.04 1.95
C TYR A 111 -1.14 -15.75 2.18
N TYR A 112 -0.50 -14.58 2.12
CA TYR A 112 -1.25 -13.31 2.16
C TYR A 112 -2.23 -13.20 0.99
N GLU A 113 -1.80 -13.55 -0.23
CA GLU A 113 -2.68 -13.54 -1.41
C GLU A 113 -3.80 -14.57 -1.35
N ALA A 114 -3.56 -15.72 -0.70
CA ALA A 114 -4.62 -16.67 -0.42
C ALA A 114 -5.65 -16.09 0.56
N ALA A 115 -5.21 -15.37 1.59
CA ALA A 115 -6.10 -14.65 2.51
C ALA A 115 -6.89 -13.54 1.80
N GLU A 116 -6.26 -12.79 0.90
CA GLU A 116 -6.92 -11.79 0.07
C GLU A 116 -8.01 -12.41 -0.81
N LYS A 117 -7.72 -13.54 -1.47
CA LYS A 117 -8.70 -14.28 -2.29
C LYS A 117 -9.90 -14.72 -1.46
N LEU A 118 -9.70 -15.20 -0.24
CA LEU A 118 -10.80 -15.53 0.68
C LEU A 118 -11.61 -14.26 1.03
N HIS A 119 -10.94 -13.16 1.37
CA HIS A 119 -11.59 -11.89 1.67
C HIS A 119 -12.50 -11.42 0.53
N VAL A 120 -11.96 -11.42 -0.70
CA VAL A 120 -12.70 -11.03 -1.92
C VAL A 120 -13.84 -12.01 -2.23
N ALA A 121 -13.66 -13.31 -1.96
CA ALA A 121 -14.68 -14.35 -2.09
C ALA A 121 -15.76 -14.31 -0.98
N GLY A 122 -15.76 -13.29 -0.13
CA GLY A 122 -16.79 -13.08 0.89
C GLY A 122 -16.51 -13.77 2.23
N CYS A 123 -15.27 -14.15 2.51
CA CYS A 123 -14.79 -14.54 3.84
C CYS A 123 -14.07 -13.35 4.46
N ALA A 124 -14.81 -12.33 4.90
CA ALA A 124 -14.20 -11.06 5.31
C ALA A 124 -13.27 -11.25 6.52
N LEU A 125 -12.02 -10.80 6.36
CA LEU A 125 -11.02 -10.76 7.41
C LEU A 125 -11.42 -9.77 8.53
N PRO A 126 -11.17 -10.12 9.81
CA PRO A 126 -11.22 -9.14 10.89
C PRO A 126 -10.30 -7.96 10.60
N ARG A 127 -10.68 -6.75 11.03
CA ARG A 127 -9.98 -5.50 10.71
C ARG A 127 -8.46 -5.53 10.97
N ARG A 128 -8.03 -6.16 12.06
CA ARG A 128 -6.59 -6.33 12.37
C ARG A 128 -5.90 -7.22 11.34
N ALA A 129 -6.47 -8.39 11.04
CA ALA A 129 -5.90 -9.33 10.07
C ALA A 129 -5.87 -8.72 8.66
N ARG A 130 -6.91 -7.98 8.28
CA ARG A 130 -6.97 -7.24 7.00
C ARG A 130 -5.82 -6.23 6.85
N TYR A 131 -5.50 -5.50 7.91
CA TYR A 131 -4.36 -4.58 7.88
C TYR A 131 -3.04 -5.32 7.65
N TYR A 132 -2.79 -6.38 8.43
CA TYR A 132 -1.53 -7.15 8.35
C TYR A 132 -1.39 -7.92 7.04
N GLU A 133 -2.50 -8.39 6.47
CA GLU A 133 -2.54 -8.99 5.15
C GLU A 133 -2.06 -8.02 4.07
N LEU A 134 -2.73 -6.86 3.94
CA LEU A 134 -2.37 -5.91 2.88
C LEU A 134 -0.94 -5.34 3.05
N ILE A 135 -0.51 -5.04 4.28
CA ILE A 135 0.84 -4.50 4.49
C ILE A 135 1.90 -5.61 4.30
N GLY A 136 1.55 -6.85 4.63
CA GLY A 136 2.32 -8.04 4.33
C GLY A 136 2.53 -8.25 2.84
N ILE A 137 1.46 -8.11 2.03
CA ILE A 137 1.56 -8.11 0.56
C ILE A 137 2.53 -7.02 0.10
N ALA A 138 2.32 -5.77 0.53
CA ALA A 138 3.18 -4.65 0.12
C ALA A 138 4.66 -4.88 0.48
N TYR A 139 4.94 -5.42 1.68
CA TYR A 139 6.30 -5.73 2.10
C TYR A 139 6.92 -6.91 1.35
N GLY A 140 6.17 -7.99 1.12
CA GLY A 140 6.62 -9.11 0.31
C GLY A 140 7.02 -8.67 -1.08
N ARG A 141 6.15 -7.92 -1.74
CA ARG A 141 6.40 -7.31 -3.06
C ARG A 141 7.62 -6.40 -3.05
N LEU A 142 7.78 -5.54 -2.04
CA LEU A 142 8.97 -4.69 -1.89
C LEU A 142 10.27 -5.49 -1.72
N ARG A 143 10.26 -6.59 -0.95
CA ARG A 143 11.45 -7.46 -0.80
C ARG A 143 11.83 -8.08 -2.13
N LEU A 144 10.86 -8.63 -2.88
CA LEU A 144 11.09 -9.17 -4.22
C LEU A 144 11.58 -8.11 -5.22
N ALA A 145 11.17 -6.85 -5.04
CA ALA A 145 11.59 -5.72 -5.86
C ALA A 145 13.00 -5.17 -5.54
N ARG A 146 13.63 -5.57 -4.43
CA ARG A 146 14.92 -5.01 -4.00
C ARG A 146 16.03 -5.28 -5.02
N THR A 147 16.05 -6.48 -5.59
CA THR A 147 17.03 -6.84 -6.62
C THR A 147 16.62 -6.25 -7.97
N PRO A 148 17.48 -5.45 -8.63
CA PRO A 148 17.20 -4.96 -9.97
C PRO A 148 16.97 -6.11 -10.95
N GLY A 149 15.92 -6.01 -11.76
CA GLY A 149 15.57 -7.05 -12.73
C GLY A 149 14.24 -6.80 -13.42
N PRO A 150 13.91 -7.59 -14.46
CA PRO A 150 12.72 -7.38 -15.30
C PRO A 150 11.39 -7.50 -14.53
N GLY A 151 11.37 -8.20 -13.40
CA GLY A 151 10.19 -8.32 -12.53
C GLY A 151 9.94 -7.12 -11.61
N ARG A 152 10.95 -6.28 -11.36
CA ARG A 152 10.90 -5.24 -10.32
C ARG A 152 9.74 -4.27 -10.50
N ALA A 153 9.52 -3.77 -11.72
CA ALA A 153 8.43 -2.82 -11.99
C ALA A 153 7.05 -3.42 -11.63
N ARG A 154 6.81 -4.68 -12.00
CA ARG A 154 5.58 -5.40 -11.68
C ARG A 154 5.39 -5.58 -10.18
N GLU A 155 6.45 -5.91 -9.45
CA GLU A 155 6.40 -6.06 -7.99
C GLU A 155 6.07 -4.71 -7.32
N LEU A 156 6.67 -3.62 -7.78
CA LEU A 156 6.38 -2.26 -7.28
C LEU A 156 4.95 -1.82 -7.60
N ASP A 157 4.44 -2.14 -8.80
CA ASP A 157 3.04 -1.87 -9.17
C ASP A 157 2.06 -2.64 -8.27
N ALA A 158 2.35 -3.92 -7.99
CA ALA A 158 1.53 -4.74 -7.09
C ALA A 158 1.56 -4.23 -5.64
N ALA A 159 2.73 -3.79 -5.15
CA ALA A 159 2.86 -3.16 -3.84
C ALA A 159 2.01 -1.88 -3.75
N ASP A 160 2.05 -1.03 -4.78
CA ASP A 160 1.26 0.20 -4.85
C ASP A 160 -0.25 -0.05 -4.81
N VAL A 161 -0.74 -1.15 -5.42
CA VAL A 161 -2.15 -1.53 -5.35
C VAL A 161 -2.57 -1.83 -3.90
N ALA A 162 -1.82 -2.70 -3.20
CA ALA A 162 -2.11 -3.03 -1.81
C ALA A 162 -2.04 -1.81 -0.89
N LEU A 163 -1.06 -0.92 -1.12
CA LEU A 163 -0.88 0.31 -0.33
C LEU A 163 -1.98 1.34 -0.56
N LYS A 164 -2.53 1.45 -1.77
CA LYS A 164 -3.69 2.33 -2.03
C LYS A 164 -4.92 1.84 -1.28
N THR A 165 -5.19 0.53 -1.31
CA THR A 165 -6.28 -0.06 -0.53
C THR A 165 -6.09 0.14 0.98
N LEU A 166 -4.87 -0.03 1.49
CA LEU A 166 -4.55 0.30 2.88
C LEU A 166 -4.77 1.77 3.23
N GLU A 167 -4.40 2.68 2.34
CA GLU A 167 -4.56 4.12 2.55
C GLU A 167 -6.05 4.50 2.68
N GLU A 168 -6.91 3.86 1.88
CA GLU A 168 -8.36 4.04 1.93
C GLU A 168 -8.97 3.43 3.21
N GLU A 169 -8.57 2.22 3.59
CA GLU A 169 -9.13 1.50 4.74
C GLU A 169 -8.56 1.98 6.11
N PHE A 170 -7.32 2.47 6.12
CA PHE A 170 -6.53 2.82 7.31
C PHE A 170 -5.76 4.14 7.13
N PRO A 171 -6.45 5.27 6.87
CA PRO A 171 -5.81 6.54 6.50
C PRO A 171 -4.90 7.13 7.58
N THR A 172 -5.05 6.70 8.83
CA THR A 172 -4.25 7.16 9.98
C THR A 172 -3.00 6.30 10.24
N SER A 173 -2.69 5.31 9.39
CA SER A 173 -1.45 4.56 9.53
C SER A 173 -0.28 5.27 8.86
N ALA A 174 0.67 5.77 9.65
CA ALA A 174 1.92 6.36 9.13
C ALA A 174 2.78 5.34 8.35
N GLU A 175 2.65 4.04 8.60
CA GLU A 175 3.39 3.01 7.87
C GLU A 175 2.98 2.94 6.39
N VAL A 176 1.75 3.31 6.06
CA VAL A 176 1.24 3.27 4.68
C VAL A 176 1.96 4.27 3.78
N PRO A 177 1.93 5.60 4.03
CA PRO A 177 2.68 6.55 3.22
C PRO A 177 4.19 6.33 3.32
N TYR A 178 4.70 5.80 4.44
CA TYR A 178 6.12 5.46 4.55
C TYR A 178 6.51 4.37 3.55
N THR A 179 5.68 3.34 3.43
CA THR A 179 5.91 2.22 2.51
C THR A 179 5.69 2.65 1.06
N GLN A 180 4.74 3.56 0.79
CA GLN A 180 4.60 4.21 -0.52
C GLN A 180 5.85 5.04 -0.88
N ALA A 181 6.47 5.71 0.09
CA ALA A 181 7.73 6.42 -0.12
C ALA A 181 8.84 5.44 -0.54
N ARG A 182 8.94 4.28 0.13
CA ARG A 182 9.90 3.21 -0.26
C ARG A 182 9.70 2.77 -1.71
N VAL A 183 8.45 2.55 -2.14
CA VAL A 183 8.13 2.20 -3.54
C VAL A 183 8.59 3.31 -4.50
N ALA A 184 8.22 4.56 -4.24
CA ALA A 184 8.59 5.69 -5.09
C ALA A 184 10.12 5.88 -5.18
N CYS A 185 10.82 5.72 -4.06
CA CYS A 185 12.27 5.79 -4.03
C CYS A 185 12.95 4.64 -4.79
N LEU A 186 12.46 3.41 -4.66
CA LEU A 186 12.97 2.28 -5.47
C LEU A 186 12.76 2.49 -6.97
N ARG A 187 11.63 3.09 -7.37
CA ARG A 187 11.43 3.48 -8.77
C ARG A 187 12.43 4.56 -9.20
N ALA A 188 12.67 5.56 -8.36
CA ALA A 188 13.58 6.67 -8.66
C ALA A 188 15.03 6.19 -8.90
N ALA A 189 15.48 5.17 -8.16
CA ALA A 189 16.85 4.66 -8.23
C ALA A 189 17.26 4.22 -9.65
N ASP A 190 16.31 3.77 -10.47
CA ASP A 190 16.56 3.18 -11.79
C ASP A 190 16.07 4.07 -12.95
N ALA A 191 15.51 5.25 -12.67
CA ALA A 191 14.64 5.96 -13.61
C ALA A 191 15.33 6.96 -14.56
N GLY A 192 16.65 7.05 -14.55
CA GLY A 192 17.41 7.93 -15.45
C GLY A 192 16.85 9.36 -15.46
N ALA A 193 16.32 9.81 -16.60
CA ALA A 193 15.76 11.16 -16.78
C ALA A 193 14.57 11.47 -15.84
N GLU A 194 13.80 10.48 -15.41
CA GLU A 194 12.65 10.66 -14.50
C GLU A 194 13.01 10.60 -13.01
N GLN A 195 14.28 10.32 -12.69
CA GLN A 195 14.75 10.12 -11.32
C GLN A 195 14.34 11.25 -10.38
N ARG A 196 14.43 12.52 -10.83
CA ARG A 196 14.05 13.67 -10.00
C ARG A 196 12.56 13.66 -9.68
N ALA A 197 11.68 13.51 -10.67
CA ALA A 197 10.24 13.52 -10.46
C ALA A 197 9.78 12.36 -9.54
N LEU A 198 10.42 11.20 -9.66
CA LEU A 198 10.16 10.05 -8.78
C LEU A 198 10.69 10.26 -7.36
N ALA A 199 11.86 10.89 -7.21
CA ALA A 199 12.39 11.26 -5.90
C ALA A 199 11.48 12.29 -5.19
N GLU A 200 10.94 13.26 -5.93
CA GLU A 200 9.95 14.23 -5.41
C GLU A 200 8.70 13.52 -4.86
N ARG A 201 8.17 12.51 -5.58
CA ARG A 201 7.09 11.66 -5.08
C ARG A 201 7.46 10.89 -3.80
N CYS A 202 8.70 10.40 -3.72
CA CYS A 202 9.19 9.75 -2.50
C CYS A 202 9.19 10.74 -1.32
N TYR A 203 9.62 11.98 -1.55
CA TYR A 203 9.56 13.05 -0.55
C TYR A 203 8.14 13.33 -0.08
N GLU A 204 7.18 13.54 -0.99
CA GLU A 204 5.78 13.87 -0.62
C GLU A 204 5.17 12.79 0.28
N ARG A 205 5.45 11.53 -0.02
CA ARG A 205 4.98 10.39 0.78
C ARG A 205 5.67 10.30 2.13
N PHE A 206 6.97 10.59 2.20
CA PHE A 206 7.68 10.64 3.47
C PHE A 206 7.23 11.82 4.34
N GLU A 207 7.03 13.01 3.77
CA GLU A 207 6.48 14.18 4.48
C GLU A 207 5.12 13.86 5.09
N ARG A 208 4.23 13.20 4.32
CA ARG A 208 2.94 12.74 4.84
C ARG A 208 3.07 11.73 5.98
N THR A 209 4.09 10.86 5.94
CA THR A 209 4.38 9.94 7.05
C THR A 209 4.64 10.72 8.34
N LEU A 210 5.51 11.73 8.27
CA LEU A 210 5.87 12.55 9.43
C LEU A 210 4.68 13.36 9.94
N HIS A 211 3.84 13.87 9.04
CA HIS A 211 2.61 14.57 9.41
C HIS A 211 1.61 13.68 10.17
N ILE A 212 1.39 12.44 9.71
CA ILE A 212 0.51 11.51 10.42
C ILE A 212 1.13 11.11 11.76
N ALA A 213 2.45 10.87 11.80
CA ALA A 213 3.14 10.53 13.03
C ALA A 213 3.09 11.68 14.06
N SER A 214 3.25 12.94 13.66
CA SER A 214 3.16 14.05 14.62
C SER A 214 1.76 14.25 15.20
N GLY A 215 0.72 13.77 14.51
CA GLY A 215 -0.66 13.77 15.01
C GLY A 215 -0.95 12.73 16.10
N TYR A 216 -0.02 11.80 16.38
CA TYR A 216 -0.22 10.68 17.31
C TYR A 216 -1.42 9.78 16.99
N GLU A 217 -1.94 9.87 15.76
CA GLU A 217 -3.05 9.06 15.29
C GLU A 217 -2.56 7.71 14.76
N ARG A 218 -3.34 6.65 15.01
CA ARG A 218 -3.08 5.31 14.49
C ARG A 218 -4.33 4.43 14.54
N PRO A 219 -4.36 3.34 13.75
CA PRO A 219 -5.30 2.26 13.99
C PRO A 219 -5.20 1.72 15.41
N ARG A 220 -6.34 1.63 16.13
CA ARG A 220 -6.40 1.28 17.56
C ARG A 220 -5.81 -0.10 17.91
N PHE A 221 -5.77 -1.02 16.94
CA PHE A 221 -5.20 -2.36 17.14
C PHE A 221 -3.67 -2.39 17.11
N LEU A 222 -3.02 -1.33 16.61
CA LEU A 222 -1.57 -1.18 16.71
C LEU A 222 -1.27 -0.73 18.14
N ARG A 223 -0.62 -1.58 18.94
CA ARG A 223 -0.30 -1.30 20.36
C ARG A 223 0.91 -0.37 20.50
N THR A 224 1.87 -0.45 19.57
CA THR A 224 3.07 0.39 19.51
C THR A 224 2.90 1.55 18.55
N PHE A 225 3.25 2.75 19.00
CA PHE A 225 3.26 3.96 18.19
C PHE A 225 4.72 4.26 17.89
N ARG A 226 5.07 4.40 16.61
CA ARG A 226 6.43 4.82 16.22
C ARG A 226 6.47 6.34 16.29
N SER A 227 7.41 6.86 17.07
CA SER A 227 7.64 8.30 17.17
C SER A 227 8.06 8.88 15.82
N THR A 228 7.89 10.18 15.63
CA THR A 228 8.43 10.91 14.46
C THR A 228 9.93 10.61 14.28
N GLN A 229 10.67 10.53 15.39
CA GLN A 229 12.10 10.20 15.39
C GLN A 229 12.38 8.81 14.82
N ASP A 230 11.56 7.81 15.14
CA ASP A 230 11.73 6.46 14.59
C ASP A 230 11.61 6.43 13.06
N TRP A 231 10.69 7.22 12.50
CA TRP A 231 10.51 7.32 11.05
C TRP A 231 11.70 8.01 10.38
N ILE A 232 12.22 9.07 11.00
CA ILE A 232 13.42 9.77 10.55
C ILE A 232 14.60 8.80 10.50
N VAL A 233 14.90 8.11 11.61
CA VAL A 233 16.02 7.16 11.70
C VAL A 233 15.91 6.07 10.64
N ARG A 234 14.71 5.51 10.41
CA ARG A 234 14.52 4.51 9.35
C ARG A 234 14.77 5.10 7.96
N SER A 235 14.30 6.32 7.68
CA SER A 235 14.54 6.99 6.38
C SER A 235 16.03 7.28 6.14
N GLU A 236 16.81 7.47 7.20
CA GLU A 236 18.25 7.70 7.11
C GLU A 236 19.05 6.41 6.90
N THR A 237 18.58 5.30 7.46
CA THR A 237 19.33 4.03 7.51
C THR A 237 18.91 3.02 6.42
N GLN A 238 17.68 3.07 5.93
CA GLN A 238 17.22 2.16 4.89
C GLN A 238 17.80 2.51 3.52
N SER A 239 18.33 1.51 2.82
CA SER A 239 19.08 1.71 1.56
C SER A 239 18.21 2.26 0.44
N GLU A 240 16.91 1.93 0.43
CA GLU A 240 15.97 2.35 -0.61
C GLU A 240 15.82 3.88 -0.68
N PHE A 241 16.01 4.60 0.42
CA PHE A 241 15.81 6.05 0.52
C PHE A 241 16.97 6.90 -0.02
N GLY A 242 17.95 6.30 -0.72
CA GLY A 242 19.04 7.05 -1.37
C GLY A 242 18.55 8.26 -2.19
N PRO A 243 17.57 8.10 -3.10
CA PRO A 243 17.01 9.20 -3.88
C PRO A 243 16.34 10.30 -3.03
N LEU A 244 15.66 9.93 -1.93
CA LEU A 244 15.08 10.90 -1.00
C LEU A 244 16.17 11.75 -0.34
N ARG A 245 17.20 11.09 0.19
CA ARG A 245 18.31 11.75 0.90
C ARG A 245 19.12 12.68 -0.01
N ALA A 246 19.09 12.44 -1.32
CA ALA A 246 19.74 13.29 -2.31
C ALA A 246 18.98 14.61 -2.60
N LEU A 247 17.72 14.74 -2.18
CA LEU A 247 16.96 15.98 -2.36
C LEU A 247 17.39 17.03 -1.33
N PRO A 248 17.72 18.27 -1.74
CA PRO A 248 18.09 19.34 -0.80
C PRO A 248 17.06 19.57 0.31
N LYS A 249 15.77 19.57 -0.06
CA LYS A 249 14.64 19.77 0.86
C LYS A 249 14.46 18.65 1.90
N TYR A 250 15.05 17.47 1.73
CA TYR A 250 14.95 16.38 2.71
C TYR A 250 15.57 16.79 4.06
N ARG A 251 16.73 17.46 4.03
CA ARG A 251 17.40 17.91 5.26
C ARG A 251 16.60 18.98 6.00
N GLU A 252 15.94 19.86 5.27
CA GLU A 252 15.04 20.87 5.84
C GLU A 252 13.84 20.20 6.52
N LEU A 253 13.20 19.23 5.84
CA LEU A 253 12.09 18.45 6.39
C LEU A 253 12.48 17.72 7.68
N VAL A 254 13.59 16.99 7.68
CA VAL A 254 14.08 16.25 8.87
C VAL A 254 14.39 17.21 10.03
N THR A 255 15.06 18.33 9.74
CA THR A 255 15.40 19.34 10.77
C THR A 255 14.13 19.92 11.40
N LYS A 256 13.14 20.27 10.58
CA LYS A 256 11.85 20.78 11.05
C LYS A 256 11.14 19.74 11.92
N ALA A 257 10.97 18.52 11.41
CA ALA A 257 10.26 17.46 12.11
C ALA A 257 10.94 17.05 13.43
N THR A 258 12.28 17.10 13.49
CA THR A 258 13.03 16.84 14.73
C THR A 258 12.77 17.92 15.77
N ARG A 259 12.74 19.20 15.37
CA ARG A 259 12.43 20.32 16.29
C ARG A 259 11.00 20.27 16.81
N GLU A 260 10.05 19.83 16.01
CA GLU A 260 8.64 19.69 16.38
C GLU A 260 8.36 18.45 17.24
N ALA A 261 9.29 17.48 17.27
CA ALA A 261 9.17 16.26 18.07
C ALA A 261 9.81 16.36 19.46
N LEU A 262 10.58 17.42 19.72
CA LEU A 262 11.18 17.76 21.02
C LEU A 262 10.25 18.68 21.82
#